data_AF-A0A6B2E2Z5-F1
#
_entry.id   AF-A0A6B2E2Z5-F1
#
_cell.length_a   1.000
_cell.length_b   1.000
_cell.length_c   1.000
_cell.angle_alpha   90.00
_cell.angle_beta   90.00
_cell.angle_gamma   90.00
#
_symmetry.space_group_name_H-M   'P 1'
#
loop_
_entity.id
_entity.type
_entity.pdbx_description
1 polymer ?
#
loop_
_entity_poly.entity_id
_entity_poly.type
_entity_poly.pdbx_seq_one_letter_code
_entity_poly.pdbx_strand_id
1 'polypeptide(L)'
;AGITGRAVRPLATLATSERYAAGQLGASGPAGRPPVLAWFDTAAGRYAVTPEDAGGEPWVMVTPADSAWLADRLTRMLDAAT
;
A
#
# COMPACT_ATOMS: atom_id res chain seq x y z
N ALA A 1 20.86 -5.35 -0.71
CA ALA A 1 19.65 -5.31 -1.55
C ALA A 1 19.97 -4.68 -2.90
N GLY A 2 19.68 -5.36 -4.01
CA GLY A 2 19.97 -4.92 -5.39
C GLY A 2 18.94 -3.93 -5.93
N ILE A 3 18.83 -2.74 -5.32
CA ILE A 3 17.94 -1.69 -5.84
C ILE A 3 18.58 -1.07 -7.08
N THR A 4 18.04 -1.40 -8.25
CA THR A 4 18.47 -0.79 -9.52
C THR A 4 18.19 0.71 -9.52
N GLY A 5 19.01 1.54 -10.19
CA GLY A 5 18.84 2.99 -10.22
C GLY A 5 17.44 3.47 -10.67
N ARG A 6 16.77 2.71 -11.55
CA ARG A 6 15.37 2.97 -11.95
C ARG A 6 14.36 2.85 -10.81
N ALA A 7 14.62 1.98 -9.84
CA ALA A 7 13.74 1.77 -8.67
C ALA A 7 14.01 2.79 -7.55
N VAL A 8 15.21 3.39 -7.53
CA VAL A 8 15.55 4.43 -6.54
C VAL A 8 14.71 5.68 -6.74
N ARG A 9 14.46 6.10 -7.99
CA ARG A 9 13.77 7.36 -8.27
C ARG A 9 12.33 7.41 -7.74
N PRO A 10 11.45 6.43 -7.99
CA PRO A 10 10.11 6.41 -7.39
C PRO A 10 10.14 6.39 -5.86
N LEU A 11 11.04 5.61 -5.25
CA LEU A 11 11.18 5.55 -3.80
C LEU A 11 11.66 6.87 -3.21
N ALA A 12 12.64 7.52 -3.84
CA ALA A 12 13.13 8.83 -3.44
C ALA A 12 12.02 9.88 -3.58
N THR A 13 11.28 9.88 -4.70
CA THR A 13 10.13 10.75 -4.90
C THR A 13 9.10 10.56 -3.79
N LEU A 14 8.76 9.34 -3.41
CA LEU A 14 7.79 9.09 -2.33
C LEU A 14 8.31 9.45 -0.94
N ALA A 15 9.61 9.29 -0.71
CA ALA A 15 10.26 9.65 0.55
C ALA A 15 10.34 11.17 0.75
N THR A 16 10.49 11.94 -0.33
CA THR A 16 10.65 13.40 -0.27
C THR A 16 9.40 14.19 -0.63
N SER A 17 8.38 13.56 -1.24
CA SER A 17 7.14 14.25 -1.58
C SER A 17 6.38 14.66 -0.33
N GLU A 18 5.91 15.90 -0.34
CA GLU A 18 4.94 16.38 0.64
C GLU A 18 3.68 15.52 0.60
N ARG A 19 3.15 15.20 1.77
CA ARG A 19 1.94 14.39 1.95
C ARG A 19 0.82 15.31 2.41
N TYR A 20 -0.21 15.44 1.60
CA TYR A 20 -1.34 16.34 1.89
C TYR A 20 -2.51 15.60 2.57
N ALA A 21 -2.64 14.30 2.31
CA ALA A 21 -3.59 13.43 2.99
C ALA A 21 -3.02 12.03 3.15
N ALA A 22 -3.53 11.29 4.15
CA ALA A 22 -3.15 9.92 4.40
C ALA A 22 -4.28 9.20 5.13
N GLY A 23 -4.28 7.87 5.05
CA GLY A 23 -5.20 7.05 5.80
C GLY A 23 -4.84 5.58 5.79
N GLN A 24 -5.63 4.80 6.53
CA GLN A 24 -5.53 3.35 6.57
C GLN A 24 -6.91 2.72 6.36
N LEU A 25 -6.93 1.61 5.64
CA LEU A 25 -8.11 0.79 5.42
C LEU A 25 -7.86 -0.58 6.04
N GLY A 26 -8.80 -1.04 6.86
CA GLY A 26 -8.79 -2.38 7.44
C GLY A 26 -10.16 -3.02 7.27
N ALA A 27 -10.17 -4.35 7.14
CA ALA A 27 -11.36 -5.16 7.15
C ALA A 27 -11.26 -6.15 8.32
N SER A 28 -12.39 -6.47 8.96
CA SER A 28 -12.47 -7.46 10.03
C SER A 28 -13.74 -8.29 9.85
N GLY A 29 -13.65 -9.59 10.07
CA GLY A 29 -14.79 -10.50 9.98
C GLY A 29 -14.50 -11.84 10.69
N PRO A 30 -15.36 -12.86 10.52
CA PRO A 30 -15.22 -14.15 11.18
C PRO A 30 -13.90 -14.87 10.93
N ALA A 31 -13.30 -14.70 9.74
CA ALA A 31 -11.99 -15.26 9.40
C ALA A 31 -10.81 -14.46 10.00
N GLY A 32 -11.10 -13.36 10.71
CA GLY A 32 -10.12 -12.50 11.38
C GLY A 32 -9.91 -11.18 10.63
N ARG A 33 -8.72 -10.61 10.82
CA ARG A 33 -8.34 -9.29 10.27
C ARG A 33 -7.19 -9.46 9.27
N PRO A 34 -7.43 -9.35 7.95
CA PRO A 34 -6.36 -9.30 6.98
C PRO A 34 -5.45 -8.08 7.20
N PRO A 35 -4.24 -8.08 6.59
CA PRO A 35 -3.31 -6.98 6.75
C PRO A 35 -3.89 -5.63 6.30
N VAL A 36 -3.54 -4.57 7.04
CA VAL A 36 -4.02 -3.20 6.81
C VAL A 36 -3.33 -2.61 5.57
N LEU A 37 -4.12 -1.88 4.77
CA LEU A 37 -3.61 -1.05 3.69
C LEU A 37 -3.43 0.38 4.20
N ALA A 38 -2.28 0.99 3.92
CA ALA A 38 -2.08 2.44 4.09
C ALA A 38 -2.12 3.15 2.73
N TRP A 39 -2.51 4.42 2.71
CA TRP A 39 -2.47 5.25 1.50
C TRP A 39 -2.05 6.68 1.83
N PHE A 40 -1.47 7.35 0.83
CA PHE A 40 -0.99 8.72 0.92
C PHE A 40 -1.30 9.47 -0.37
N ASP A 41 -1.85 10.68 -0.25
CA ASP A 41 -1.88 11.66 -1.33
C ASP A 41 -0.63 12.51 -1.25
N THR A 42 0.14 12.50 -2.34
CA THR A 42 1.40 13.22 -2.47
C THR A 42 1.37 14.16 -3.67
N ALA A 43 2.33 15.08 -3.74
CA ALA A 43 2.53 15.90 -4.95
C ALA A 43 2.80 15.05 -6.22
N ALA A 44 3.27 13.81 -6.08
CA ALA A 44 3.51 12.87 -7.18
C ALA A 44 2.32 11.95 -7.48
N GLY A 45 1.15 12.19 -6.87
CA GLY A 45 -0.05 11.36 -6.98
C GLY A 45 -0.31 10.54 -5.71
N ARG A 46 -1.37 9.72 -5.77
CA ARG A 46 -1.77 8.83 -4.68
C ARG A 46 -1.05 7.49 -4.77
N TYR A 47 -0.57 7.02 -3.62
CA TYR A 47 0.09 5.73 -3.49
C TYR A 47 -0.49 4.93 -2.33
N ALA A 48 -0.57 3.62 -2.51
CA ALA A 48 -0.91 2.67 -1.46
C ALA A 48 0.32 1.87 -1.04
N VAL A 49 0.33 1.48 0.24
CA VAL A 49 1.34 0.63 0.86
C VAL A 49 0.64 -0.58 1.45
N THR A 50 1.00 -1.77 0.97
CA THR A 50 0.49 -3.05 1.48
C THR A 50 1.63 -3.91 1.99
N PRO A 51 1.48 -4.59 3.13
CA PRO A 51 2.47 -5.54 3.59
C PRO A 51 2.52 -6.76 2.66
N GLU A 52 3.73 -7.28 2.47
CA GLU A 52 4.00 -8.54 1.78
C GLU A 52 4.96 -9.38 2.61
N ASP A 53 4.79 -10.69 2.53
CA ASP A 53 5.79 -11.65 2.98
C ASP A 53 6.61 -12.07 1.76
N ALA A 54 7.92 -11.77 1.79
CA ALA A 54 8.84 -12.28 0.77
C ALA A 54 9.90 -13.16 1.44
N GLY A 55 9.59 -14.44 1.56
CA GLY A 55 10.51 -15.45 2.08
C GLY A 55 10.68 -15.41 3.60
N GLY A 56 9.62 -15.08 4.34
CA GLY A 56 9.61 -14.97 5.80
C GLY A 56 10.08 -13.62 6.33
N GLU A 57 10.44 -12.68 5.44
CA GLU A 57 10.83 -11.32 5.81
C GLU A 57 9.67 -10.34 5.53
N PRO A 58 9.35 -9.44 6.47
CA PRO A 58 8.32 -8.42 6.26
C PRO A 58 8.78 -7.38 5.24
N TRP A 59 8.08 -7.33 4.11
CA TRP A 59 8.24 -6.30 3.08
C TRP A 59 6.99 -5.45 2.95
N VAL A 60 7.13 -4.33 2.25
CA VAL A 60 5.98 -3.54 1.81
C VAL A 60 6.04 -3.35 0.31
N MET A 61 4.89 -3.53 -0.33
CA MET A 61 4.68 -3.12 -1.71
C MET A 61 4.15 -1.70 -1.73
N VAL A 62 4.77 -0.85 -2.55
CA VAL A 62 4.34 0.52 -2.77
C VAL A 62 3.88 0.66 -4.22
N THR A 63 2.61 1.03 -4.41
CA THR A 63 1.99 1.08 -5.74
C THR A 63 1.26 2.39 -5.95
N PRO A 64 1.28 2.98 -7.16
CA PRO A 64 0.29 4.00 -7.51
C PRO A 64 -1.12 3.46 -7.29
N ALA A 65 -2.00 4.29 -6.75
CA ALA A 65 -3.36 3.89 -6.42
C ALA A 65 -4.34 5.02 -6.74
N ASP A 66 -5.45 4.69 -7.39
CA ASP A 66 -6.60 5.58 -7.51
C ASP A 66 -7.77 5.05 -6.66
N SER A 67 -8.91 5.72 -6.69
CA SER A 67 -10.09 5.31 -5.92
C SER A 67 -10.64 3.94 -6.35
N ALA A 68 -10.55 3.58 -7.64
CA ALA A 68 -11.03 2.30 -8.13
C ALA A 68 -10.11 1.16 -7.63
N TRP A 69 -8.80 1.40 -7.63
CA TRP A 69 -7.81 0.48 -7.09
C TRP A 69 -7.99 0.27 -5.58
N LEU A 70 -8.23 1.35 -4.82
CA LEU A 70 -8.51 1.25 -3.38
C LEU A 70 -9.80 0.46 -3.10
N ALA A 71 -10.84 0.67 -3.91
CA ALA A 71 -12.11 -0.06 -3.77
C ALA A 71 -11.93 -1.55 -4.05
N ASP A 72 -11.28 -1.93 -5.15
CA ASP A 72 -10.97 -3.35 -5.46
C ASP A 72 -10.18 -4.00 -4.33
N ARG A 73 -9.16 -3.31 -3.82
CA ARG A 73 -8.33 -3.83 -2.74
C ARG A 73 -9.11 -3.99 -1.45
N LEU A 74 -10.00 -3.06 -1.11
CA LEU A 74 -10.88 -3.17 0.05
C LEU A 74 -11.87 -4.33 -0.10
N THR A 75 -12.44 -4.56 -1.28
CA THR A 75 -13.30 -5.72 -1.57
C THR A 75 -12.55 -7.02 -1.30
N ARG A 76 -11.32 -7.18 -1.82
CA ARG A 76 -10.50 -8.37 -1.53
C ARG A 76 -10.19 -8.56 -0.05
N MET A 77 -10.02 -7.46 0.70
CA MET A 77 -9.82 -7.52 2.14
C MET A 77 -11.09 -7.97 2.86
N LEU A 78 -12.27 -7.53 2.44
CA LEU A 78 -13.54 -7.99 2.98
C LEU A 78 -13.78 -9.48 2.69
N ASP A 79 -13.48 -9.91 1.47
CA ASP A 79 -13.57 -11.33 1.07
C ASP A 79 -12.64 -12.21 1.91
N ALA A 80 -11.42 -11.75 2.19
CA ALA A 80 -10.46 -12.48 3.02
C ALA A 80 -10.82 -12.48 4.53
N ALA A 81 -11.67 -11.56 4.96
CA ALA A 81 -12.10 -11.44 6.35
C ALA A 81 -13.39 -12.23 6.66
N THR A 82 -14.12 -12.66 5.63
CA THR A 82 -15.38 -13.40 5.74
C THR A 82 -15.12 -14.90 5.81
#